data_AF-A0A917DAF0-F1
#
_entry.id   AF-A0A917DAF0-F1
#
_cell.length_a   1.000
_cell.length_b   1.000
_cell.length_c   1.000
_cell.angle_alpha   90.00
_cell.angle_beta   90.00
_cell.angle_gamma   90.00
#
_symmetry.space_group_name_H-M   'P 1'
#
loop_
_entity.id
_entity.type
_entity.pdbx_description
1 polymer ?
#
loop_
_entity_poly.entity_id
_entity_poly.type
_entity_poly.pdbx_seq_one_letter_code
_entity_poly.pdbx_strand_id
1 'polypeptide(L)'
;MSGTALMNRCLMALSRAGASVFRNNTGQGWAGKSFGLTAGQVYRAHGGERVILDARPLKAGLTTGSSDIIGFLTVEVTPEMVGAKVAVFLAPEVKDGTGRPTKDQLNFLDHVRRGGGIADVVRSEADAVALVEDAAKDIRGRACQ
;
A
#
# COMPACT_ATOMS: atom_id res chain seq x y z
N MET A 1 -3.09 -3.12 20.77
CA MET A 1 -4.12 -3.61 19.82
C MET A 1 -3.46 -4.43 18.73
N SER A 2 -4.23 -5.14 17.89
CA SER A 2 -3.67 -5.92 16.78
C SER A 2 -3.09 -5.04 15.68
N GLY A 3 -2.14 -5.58 14.90
CA GLY A 3 -1.57 -4.91 13.73
C GLY A 3 -2.62 -4.49 12.70
N THR A 4 -3.64 -5.32 12.46
CA THR A 4 -4.77 -4.97 11.57
C THR A 4 -5.56 -3.77 12.07
N ALA A 5 -5.83 -3.69 13.38
CA ALA A 5 -6.54 -2.55 13.96
C ALA A 5 -5.72 -1.26 13.84
N LEU A 6 -4.40 -1.33 14.06
CA LEU A 6 -3.49 -0.21 13.85
C LEU A 6 -3.51 0.26 12.39
N MET A 7 -3.33 -0.66 11.44
CA MET A 7 -3.30 -0.36 10.01
C MET A 7 -4.59 0.34 9.55
N ASN A 8 -5.76 -0.13 9.98
CA ASN A 8 -7.04 0.52 9.65
C ASN A 8 -7.10 1.96 10.17
N ARG A 9 -6.59 2.22 11.37
CA ARG A 9 -6.57 3.59 11.91
C ARG A 9 -5.55 4.47 11.19
N CYS A 10 -4.37 3.94 10.85
CA CYS A 10 -3.40 4.65 10.02
C CYS A 10 -3.97 5.02 8.63
N LEU A 11 -4.70 4.11 7.97
CA LEU A 11 -5.40 4.41 6.70
C LEU A 11 -6.36 5.61 6.84
N MET A 12 -7.19 5.60 7.90
CA MET A 12 -8.12 6.71 8.18
C MET A 12 -7.38 8.01 8.49
N ALA A 13 -6.30 7.95 9.26
CA ALA A 13 -5.49 9.11 9.63
C ALA A 13 -4.81 9.74 8.40
N LEU A 14 -4.18 8.93 7.55
CA LEU A 14 -3.55 9.35 6.30
C LEU A 14 -4.57 10.00 5.35
N SER A 15 -5.75 9.39 5.22
CA SER A 15 -6.83 9.94 4.39
C SER A 15 -7.31 11.30 4.89
N ARG A 16 -7.49 11.45 6.22
CA ARG A 16 -7.85 12.74 6.84
C ARG A 16 -6.75 13.80 6.68
N ALA A 17 -5.48 13.39 6.64
CA ALA A 17 -4.34 14.26 6.37
C ALA A 17 -4.20 14.64 4.89
N GLY A 18 -5.11 14.20 4.01
CA GLY A 18 -5.16 14.60 2.60
C GLY A 18 -4.46 13.65 1.63
N ALA A 19 -3.93 12.51 2.10
CA ALA A 19 -3.38 11.48 1.21
C ALA A 19 -4.48 10.59 0.62
N SER A 20 -4.30 10.15 -0.62
CA SER A 20 -5.11 9.07 -1.21
C SER A 20 -4.40 7.75 -0.97
N VAL A 21 -4.96 6.89 -0.11
CA VAL A 21 -4.28 5.67 0.36
C VAL A 21 -5.11 4.42 0.15
N PHE A 22 -4.41 3.31 -0.08
CA PHE A 22 -4.95 1.99 -0.32
C PHE A 22 -4.20 0.97 0.51
N ARG A 23 -4.90 -0.06 0.96
CA ARG A 23 -4.27 -1.22 1.56
C ARG A 23 -3.58 -2.04 0.46
N ASN A 24 -2.28 -2.28 0.62
CA ASN A 24 -1.51 -3.15 -0.26
C ASN A 24 -1.57 -4.59 0.25
N ASN A 25 -2.59 -5.34 -0.16
CA ASN A 25 -2.72 -6.74 0.24
C ASN A 25 -1.67 -7.59 -0.47
N THR A 26 -0.71 -8.11 0.31
CA THR A 26 0.26 -9.10 -0.16
C THR A 26 -0.25 -10.50 0.15
N GLY A 27 0.12 -11.46 -0.71
CA GLY A 27 -0.25 -12.85 -0.50
C GLY A 27 -0.18 -13.68 -1.78
N GLN A 28 -0.44 -14.97 -1.64
CA GLN A 28 -0.57 -15.86 -2.77
C GLN A 28 -2.05 -16.21 -2.99
N GLY A 29 -2.52 -15.97 -4.20
CA GLY A 29 -3.80 -16.45 -4.69
C GLY A 29 -3.60 -17.39 -5.88
N TRP A 30 -4.71 -17.91 -6.38
CA TRP A 30 -4.75 -18.67 -7.62
C TRP A 30 -5.63 -17.93 -8.60
N ALA A 31 -5.08 -17.68 -9.79
CA ALA A 31 -5.81 -17.11 -10.91
C ALA A 31 -5.99 -18.18 -11.98
N GLY A 32 -7.16 -18.23 -12.58
CA GLY A 32 -7.51 -19.22 -13.58
C GLY A 32 -8.95 -19.02 -14.01
N LYS A 33 -9.45 -19.90 -14.87
CA LYS A 33 -10.85 -19.84 -15.27
C LYS A 33 -11.68 -20.42 -14.13
N SER A 34 -12.59 -19.64 -13.56
CA SER A 34 -13.71 -20.24 -12.85
C SER A 34 -14.58 -20.94 -13.90
N PHE A 35 -15.10 -22.12 -13.58
CA PHE A 35 -15.98 -22.84 -14.50
C PHE A 35 -17.38 -22.97 -13.92
N GLY A 36 -18.35 -22.91 -14.82
CA GLY A 36 -19.73 -23.29 -14.55
C GLY A 36 -19.96 -24.75 -14.96
N LEU A 37 -20.75 -25.47 -14.18
CA LEU A 37 -21.18 -26.82 -14.51
C LEU A 37 -22.16 -26.79 -15.69
N THR A 38 -22.09 -27.79 -16.58
CA THR A 38 -23.02 -27.96 -17.72
C THR A 38 -24.08 -29.02 -17.43
N ALA A 39 -25.24 -28.94 -18.10
CA ALA A 39 -26.37 -29.84 -17.85
C ALA A 39 -25.98 -31.32 -18.05
N GLY A 40 -25.94 -32.09 -16.96
CA GLY A 40 -25.59 -33.52 -16.94
C GLY A 40 -24.24 -33.84 -16.28
N GLN A 41 -23.39 -32.84 -16.02
CA GLN A 41 -22.11 -33.05 -15.37
C GLN A 41 -22.29 -33.16 -13.85
N VAL A 42 -21.86 -34.27 -13.25
CA VAL A 42 -21.96 -34.47 -11.80
C VAL A 42 -20.68 -34.01 -11.12
N TYR A 43 -20.77 -32.87 -10.42
CA TYR A 43 -19.81 -32.42 -9.43
C TYR A 43 -20.44 -32.60 -8.05
N ARG A 44 -19.95 -33.57 -7.27
CA ARG A 44 -20.40 -33.77 -5.88
C ARG A 44 -19.59 -32.85 -4.97
N ALA A 45 -20.15 -31.67 -4.70
CA ALA A 45 -19.64 -30.75 -3.69
C ALA A 45 -19.89 -31.31 -2.28
N HIS A 46 -18.96 -31.08 -1.39
CA HIS A 46 -19.00 -31.43 0.03
C HIS A 46 -19.33 -30.20 0.91
N GLY A 47 -19.30 -28.98 0.35
CA GLY A 47 -19.76 -27.73 0.94
C GLY A 47 -18.65 -26.68 1.12
N GLY A 48 -18.84 -25.47 0.57
CA GLY A 48 -17.95 -24.31 0.75
C GLY A 48 -16.86 -24.12 -0.32
N GLU A 49 -16.87 -24.90 -1.39
CA GLU A 49 -15.82 -24.89 -2.40
C GLU A 49 -15.89 -23.69 -3.36
N ARG A 50 -14.72 -23.12 -3.68
CA ARG A 50 -14.51 -22.31 -4.89
C ARG A 50 -13.52 -23.05 -5.77
N VAL A 51 -13.93 -23.42 -6.99
CA VAL A 51 -13.06 -24.17 -7.91
C VAL A 51 -12.52 -23.26 -9.00
N ILE A 52 -11.22 -23.35 -9.25
CA ILE A 52 -10.50 -22.60 -10.28
C ILE A 52 -9.82 -23.63 -11.18
N LEU A 53 -10.18 -23.66 -12.46
CA LEU A 53 -9.53 -24.49 -13.47
C LEU A 53 -8.26 -23.82 -13.97
N ASP A 54 -7.29 -24.65 -14.36
CA ASP A 54 -5.96 -24.23 -14.82
C ASP A 54 -5.34 -23.19 -13.88
N ALA A 55 -5.52 -23.43 -12.58
CA ALA A 55 -5.12 -22.52 -11.54
C ALA A 55 -3.60 -22.32 -11.57
N ARG A 56 -3.17 -21.09 -11.88
CA ARG A 56 -1.78 -20.68 -11.77
C ARG A 56 -1.60 -19.79 -10.54
N PRO A 57 -0.43 -19.87 -9.87
CA PRO A 57 -0.15 -19.01 -8.74
C PRO A 57 -0.11 -17.55 -9.18
N LEU A 58 -0.76 -16.69 -8.39
CA LEU A 58 -0.68 -15.25 -8.49
C LEU A 58 -0.11 -14.73 -7.17
N LYS A 59 1.07 -14.12 -7.22
CA LYS A 59 1.62 -13.38 -6.07
C LYS A 59 1.09 -11.96 -6.14
N ALA A 60 0.26 -11.59 -5.17
CA ALA A 60 -0.29 -10.25 -5.01
C ALA A 60 0.64 -9.37 -4.17
N GLY A 61 0.48 -8.06 -4.31
CA GLY A 61 1.40 -7.04 -3.81
C GLY A 61 2.30 -6.48 -4.92
N LEU A 62 2.94 -5.35 -4.65
CA LEU A 62 3.82 -4.70 -5.64
C LEU A 62 5.13 -5.46 -5.84
N THR A 63 5.72 -5.93 -4.73
CA THR A 63 6.93 -6.76 -4.70
C THR A 63 7.08 -7.39 -3.32
N THR A 64 8.00 -8.35 -3.17
CA THR A 64 8.38 -8.86 -1.84
C THR A 64 8.89 -7.70 -0.98
N GLY A 65 8.28 -7.51 0.19
CA GLY A 65 8.63 -6.42 1.11
C GLY A 65 7.99 -5.07 0.79
N SER A 66 7.09 -4.96 -0.20
CA SER A 66 6.35 -3.71 -0.42
C SER A 66 5.51 -3.33 0.80
N SER A 67 5.43 -2.02 1.10
CA SER A 67 4.76 -1.49 2.28
C SER A 67 3.30 -1.93 2.43
N ASP A 68 2.80 -2.07 3.66
CA ASP A 68 1.40 -2.43 3.97
C ASP A 68 0.36 -1.46 3.38
N ILE A 69 0.69 -0.17 3.35
CA ILE A 69 -0.13 0.88 2.78
C ILE A 69 0.62 1.48 1.60
N ILE A 70 -0.09 1.73 0.50
CA ILE A 70 0.41 2.49 -0.64
C ILE A 70 -0.53 3.64 -0.96
N GLY A 71 -0.07 4.65 -1.67
CA GLY A 71 -0.92 5.74 -2.08
C GLY A 71 -0.14 6.86 -2.74
N PHE A 72 -0.71 8.05 -2.68
CA PHE A 72 -0.03 9.25 -3.09
C PHE A 72 -0.51 10.47 -2.30
N LEU A 73 0.39 11.44 -2.16
CA LEU A 73 0.08 12.80 -1.75
C LEU A 73 0.07 13.68 -2.99
N THR A 74 -1.04 14.37 -3.24
CA THR A 74 -1.08 15.37 -4.31
C THR A 74 -0.48 16.65 -3.79
N VAL A 75 0.53 17.17 -4.49
CA VAL A 75 1.15 18.46 -4.17
C VAL A 75 0.88 19.47 -5.27
N GLU A 76 0.69 20.72 -4.86
CA GLU A 76 0.65 21.85 -5.77
C GLU A 76 2.08 22.20 -6.19
N VAL A 77 2.20 22.54 -7.44
CA VAL A 77 3.44 22.57 -8.20
C VAL A 77 3.81 24.04 -8.45
N THR A 78 5.05 24.42 -8.16
CA THR A 78 5.51 25.83 -8.08
C THR A 78 5.87 26.43 -9.45
N PRO A 79 6.21 27.74 -9.55
CA PRO A 79 6.51 28.46 -10.80
C PRO A 79 7.44 27.71 -11.78
N GLU A 80 8.42 26.99 -11.25
CA GLU A 80 9.45 26.24 -11.98
C GLU A 80 8.90 24.94 -12.59
N MET A 81 7.71 24.52 -12.17
CA MET A 81 7.04 23.29 -12.53
C MET A 81 5.62 23.54 -13.09
N VAL A 82 5.25 24.81 -13.35
CA VAL A 82 3.88 25.29 -13.58
C VAL A 82 3.10 24.49 -14.62
N GLY A 83 1.91 24.06 -14.19
CA GLY A 83 0.86 23.46 -15.02
C GLY A 83 0.46 22.03 -14.62
N ALA A 84 1.23 21.34 -13.79
CA ALA A 84 1.00 19.94 -13.43
C ALA A 84 0.48 19.76 -11.98
N LYS A 85 -0.27 18.68 -11.74
CA LYS A 85 -0.43 18.12 -10.38
C LYS A 85 0.54 16.94 -10.26
N VAL A 86 1.35 16.90 -9.22
CA VAL A 86 2.26 15.76 -8.99
C VAL A 86 1.70 14.89 -7.88
N ALA A 87 1.44 13.63 -8.21
CA ALA A 87 1.11 12.59 -7.25
C ALA A 87 2.41 11.96 -6.74
N VAL A 88 2.83 12.36 -5.55
CA VAL A 88 4.04 11.82 -4.92
C VAL A 88 3.70 10.50 -4.26
N PHE A 89 4.31 9.41 -4.73
CA PHE A 89 4.05 8.07 -4.23
C PHE A 89 4.32 7.97 -2.73
N LEU A 90 3.41 7.34 -1.99
CA LEU A 90 3.42 7.20 -0.54
C LEU A 90 3.43 5.71 -0.17
N ALA A 91 4.31 5.29 0.75
CA ALA A 91 4.52 3.89 1.11
C ALA A 91 4.74 3.66 2.63
N PRO A 92 3.73 3.84 3.50
CA PRO A 92 3.83 3.62 4.94
C PRO A 92 3.84 2.12 5.28
N GLU A 93 4.85 1.68 6.01
CA GLU A 93 4.98 0.31 6.52
C GLU A 93 4.52 0.25 7.98
N VAL A 94 3.44 -0.48 8.27
CA VAL A 94 2.81 -0.45 9.59
C VAL A 94 3.43 -1.50 10.49
N LYS A 95 4.03 -1.08 11.60
CA LYS A 95 4.53 -2.00 12.63
C LYS A 95 3.87 -1.73 13.96
N ASP A 96 3.35 -2.78 14.59
CA ASP A 96 2.95 -2.69 15.99
C ASP A 96 4.19 -2.58 16.91
N GLY A 97 3.95 -2.26 18.19
CA GLY A 97 4.95 -1.86 19.20
C GLY A 97 6.38 -2.33 18.94
N THR A 98 6.64 -3.64 19.01
CA THR A 98 7.98 -4.24 18.86
C THR A 98 8.29 -4.77 17.47
N GLY A 99 7.33 -4.75 16.54
CA GLY A 99 7.49 -5.20 15.17
C GLY A 99 8.65 -4.48 14.49
N ARG A 100 9.56 -5.25 13.88
CA ARG A 100 10.70 -4.72 13.12
C ARG A 100 10.49 -4.92 11.63
N PRO A 101 10.80 -3.93 10.79
CA PRO A 101 10.78 -4.13 9.34
C PRO A 101 11.81 -5.18 8.94
N THR A 102 11.48 -6.00 7.95
CA THR A 102 12.44 -6.94 7.37
C THR A 102 13.43 -6.20 6.48
N LYS A 103 14.53 -6.87 6.09
CA LYS A 103 15.50 -6.32 5.15
C LYS A 103 14.86 -5.90 3.81
N ASP A 104 13.95 -6.72 3.28
CA ASP A 104 13.27 -6.43 2.02
C ASP A 104 12.34 -5.21 2.15
N GLN A 105 11.67 -5.07 3.30
CA GLN A 105 10.85 -3.89 3.59
C GLN A 105 11.70 -2.61 3.67
N LEU A 106 12.83 -2.67 4.36
CA LEU A 106 13.77 -1.53 4.41
C LEU A 106 14.28 -1.17 3.01
N ASN A 107 14.66 -2.16 2.20
CA ASN A 107 15.11 -1.93 0.83
C ASN A 107 14.02 -1.26 -0.03
N PHE A 108 12.76 -1.66 0.14
CA PHE A 108 11.64 -1.05 -0.57
C PHE A 108 11.42 0.41 -0.15
N LEU A 109 11.41 0.70 1.16
CA LEU A 109 11.29 2.06 1.68
C LEU A 109 12.42 2.96 1.15
N ASP A 110 13.66 2.47 1.17
CA ASP A 110 14.82 3.20 0.66
C ASP A 110 14.73 3.44 -0.85
N HIS A 111 14.24 2.46 -1.62
CA HIS A 111 14.02 2.62 -3.05
C HIS A 111 12.99 3.73 -3.34
N VAL A 112 11.86 3.73 -2.62
CA VAL A 112 10.82 4.76 -2.76
C VAL A 112 11.39 6.14 -2.43
N ARG A 113 12.11 6.29 -1.31
CA ARG A 113 12.74 7.57 -0.90
C ARG A 113 13.73 8.08 -1.94
N ARG A 114 14.59 7.20 -2.46
CA ARG A 114 15.57 7.55 -3.53
C ARG A 114 14.88 8.00 -4.82
N GLY A 115 13.69 7.46 -5.10
CA GLY A 115 12.85 7.88 -6.21
C GLY A 115 12.06 9.18 -5.98
N GLY A 116 12.23 9.85 -4.83
CA GLY A 116 11.50 11.06 -4.47
C GLY A 116 10.10 10.80 -3.88
N GLY A 117 9.77 9.55 -3.57
CA GLY A 117 8.55 9.18 -2.87
C GLY A 117 8.66 9.33 -1.35
N ILE A 118 7.52 9.25 -0.68
CA ILE A 118 7.36 9.39 0.77
C ILE A 118 7.21 7.98 1.35
N ALA A 119 8.12 7.55 2.22
CA ALA A 119 8.05 6.22 2.80
C ALA A 119 8.65 6.23 4.20
N ASP A 120 8.00 5.56 5.15
CA ASP A 120 8.57 5.28 6.48
C ASP A 120 7.82 4.15 7.20
N VAL A 121 8.44 3.66 8.26
CA VAL A 121 7.78 2.80 9.24
C VAL A 121 6.89 3.66 10.13
N VAL A 122 5.61 3.31 10.20
CA VAL A 122 4.62 3.98 11.06
C VAL A 122 4.16 3.04 12.16
N ARG A 123 4.21 3.51 13.41
CA ARG A 123 3.84 2.73 14.60
C ARG A 123 2.59 3.25 15.29
N SER A 124 2.09 4.39 14.83
CA SER A 124 0.91 5.05 15.36
C SER A 124 0.20 5.86 14.28
N GLU A 125 -1.03 6.29 14.58
CA GLU A 125 -1.75 7.26 13.74
C GLU A 125 -1.01 8.60 13.68
N ALA A 126 -0.37 9.00 14.78
CA ALA A 126 0.40 10.24 14.84
C ALA A 126 1.63 10.17 13.92
N ASP A 127 2.34 9.04 13.88
CA ASP A 127 3.46 8.82 12.96
C ASP A 127 3.00 8.92 11.51
N ALA A 128 1.82 8.35 11.21
CA ALA A 128 1.24 8.37 9.87
C ALA A 128 0.87 9.80 9.43
N VAL A 129 0.31 10.61 10.34
CA VAL A 129 0.02 12.02 10.08
C VAL A 129 1.32 12.82 9.90
N ALA A 130 2.29 12.65 10.80
CA ALA A 130 3.58 13.33 10.74
C ALA A 130 4.30 13.06 9.41
N LEU A 131 4.28 11.82 8.93
CA LEU A 131 4.87 11.44 7.63
C LEU A 131 4.33 12.29 6.46
N VAL A 132 3.01 12.53 6.43
CA VAL A 132 2.38 13.33 5.37
C VAL A 132 2.64 14.82 5.56
N GLU A 133 2.52 15.31 6.79
CA GLU A 133 2.73 16.73 7.10
C GLU A 133 4.18 17.16 6.84
N ASP A 134 5.15 16.35 7.24
CA ASP A 134 6.56 16.65 7.05
C ASP A 134 6.94 16.56 5.58
N ALA A 135 6.41 15.57 4.84
CA ALA A 135 6.59 15.51 3.39
C ALA A 135 5.99 16.74 2.67
N ALA A 136 4.80 17.17 3.08
CA ALA A 136 4.17 18.36 2.50
C ALA A 136 5.00 19.63 2.75
N LYS A 137 5.61 19.77 3.93
CA LYS A 137 6.55 20.87 4.25
C LYS A 137 7.82 20.78 3.42
N ASP A 138 8.44 19.60 3.34
CA ASP A 138 9.72 19.40 2.65
C ASP A 138 9.59 19.66 1.14
N ILE A 139 8.50 19.18 0.53
CA ILE A 139 8.20 19.43 -0.89
C ILE A 139 8.01 20.93 -1.15
N ARG A 140 7.32 21.66 -0.27
CA ARG A 140 7.18 23.12 -0.37
C ARG A 140 8.50 23.85 -0.14
N GLY A 141 9.35 23.36 0.77
CA GLY A 141 10.65 23.96 1.09
C GLY A 141 11.68 23.84 -0.04
N ARG A 142 11.68 22.70 -0.75
CA ARG A 142 12.55 22.48 -1.92
C ARG A 142 12.21 23.35 -3.13
N ALA A 143 10.99 23.87 -3.20
CA ALA A 143 10.59 24.80 -4.25
C ALA A 143 10.99 26.26 -3.99
N CYS A 144 11.52 26.57 -2.80
CA CYS A 144 12.02 27.89 -2.42
C CYS A 144 13.56 28.02 -2.49
N GLN A 145 14.27 27.00 -2.98
CA GLN A 145 15.73 26.99 -3.18
C GLN A 145 16.06 26.94 -4.67
#